data_AF-A0AAU0F8J5-F1
#
_entry.id   AF-A0AAU0F8J5-F1
#
_cell.length_a   1.000
_cell.length_b   1.000
_cell.length_c   1.000
_cell.angle_alpha   90.00
_cell.angle_beta   90.00
_cell.angle_gamma   90.00
#
_symmetry.space_group_name_H-M   'P 1'
#
loop_
_entity.id
_entity.type
_entity.pdbx_description
1 polymer ?
#
loop_
_entity_poly.entity_id
_entity_poly.type
_entity_poly.pdbx_seq_one_letter_code
_entity_poly.pdbx_strand_id
1 'polypeptide(L)'
;MFGQDLYKINIYLQYKADGDGRKICESWSKIILNYEDGTKEEVMTETSTQYTKNLNLSKPKRINSVYFEGYARRKATSDIFGGCNGDDENPKKTIILNNCIVSTYNDSGDNNATSISYKISTQQLPIHSLKTDVIDNSQPTPLYNTYLPSDDKINIYDKAGFSPELYHYQYTLTPEDKSSWKDINSSLYVNEKLSITGEDLFGADYINHIGKKVYFRAVSCPDANGEYQSWSEPLFLTLIQSAPHIQNSTISHPLCSYSADGKVTLDFDRKLFTEEILQAVLIDKATNSAINNYDLTDSLQNSTQYTINDLDAGEYILKLSRGSYQGQPTYTDSPTHNIEFIITKTYSR
;
A
#
# COMPACT_ATOMS: atom_id res chain seq x y z
N MET A 1 -7.65 -4.24 -8.29
CA MET A 1 -6.40 -4.98 -8.60
C MET A 1 -5.21 -4.02 -8.57
N PHE A 2 -4.11 -4.36 -7.88
CA PHE A 2 -2.84 -3.62 -8.05
C PHE A 2 -2.25 -3.93 -9.43
N GLY A 3 -1.38 -3.04 -9.94
CA GLY A 3 -0.62 -3.33 -11.17
C GLY A 3 0.29 -4.55 -10.99
N GLN A 4 0.53 -5.30 -12.08
CA GLN A 4 1.29 -6.56 -12.01
C GLN A 4 2.79 -6.38 -11.75
N ASP A 5 3.35 -5.20 -12.07
CA ASP A 5 4.78 -4.93 -11.86
C ASP A 5 5.11 -4.69 -10.40
N LEU A 6 6.13 -5.38 -9.90
CA LEU A 6 6.62 -5.32 -8.52
C LEU A 6 7.96 -4.59 -8.41
N TYR A 7 8.84 -4.69 -9.40
CA TYR A 7 10.19 -4.14 -9.33
C TYR A 7 10.52 -3.29 -10.54
N LYS A 8 11.22 -2.18 -10.30
CA LYS A 8 11.88 -1.39 -11.35
C LYS A 8 13.36 -1.75 -11.34
N ILE A 9 13.93 -1.99 -12.51
CA ILE A 9 15.37 -2.15 -12.70
C ILE A 9 15.92 -1.10 -13.65
N ASN A 10 16.98 -0.42 -13.20
CA ASN A 10 17.76 0.50 -14.00
C ASN A 10 19.08 -0.18 -14.36
N ILE A 11 19.42 -0.24 -15.64
CA ILE A 11 20.67 -0.82 -16.15
C ILE A 11 21.34 0.21 -17.04
N TYR A 12 22.54 0.61 -16.64
CA TYR A 12 23.45 1.39 -17.47
C TYR A 12 24.54 0.48 -18.01
N LEU A 13 24.79 0.54 -19.32
CA LEU A 13 25.85 -0.20 -19.98
C LEU A 13 26.66 0.75 -20.87
N GLN A 14 27.97 0.79 -20.67
CA GLN A 14 28.93 1.26 -21.67
C GLN A 14 29.68 0.05 -22.22
N TYR A 15 29.84 0.01 -23.53
CA TYR A 15 30.51 -1.07 -24.23
C TYR A 15 31.43 -0.48 -25.29
N LYS A 16 32.64 -1.02 -25.41
CA LYS A 16 33.57 -0.73 -26.50
C LYS A 16 34.39 -1.97 -26.84
N ALA A 17 34.36 -2.38 -28.10
CA ALA A 17 35.23 -3.37 -28.71
C ALA A 17 36.37 -2.69 -29.49
N ASP A 18 37.58 -3.22 -29.40
CA ASP A 18 38.77 -2.75 -30.08
C ASP A 18 39.54 -3.92 -30.72
N GLY A 19 40.10 -3.71 -31.91
CA GLY A 19 40.79 -4.73 -32.70
C GLY A 19 42.29 -4.49 -32.82
N ASP A 20 42.86 -3.61 -31.99
CA ASP A 20 44.28 -3.23 -31.96
C ASP A 20 44.77 -2.76 -33.34
N GLY A 21 44.13 -1.70 -33.83
CA GLY A 21 44.40 -1.14 -35.16
C GLY A 21 43.76 -1.90 -36.32
N ARG A 22 43.12 -3.05 -36.09
CA ARG A 22 42.30 -3.75 -37.10
C ARG A 22 40.81 -3.47 -36.94
N LYS A 23 40.10 -3.57 -38.06
CA LYS A 23 38.65 -3.44 -38.10
C LYS A 23 37.99 -4.63 -37.39
N ILE A 24 37.13 -4.33 -36.42
CA ILE A 24 36.14 -5.25 -35.88
C ILE A 24 35.12 -5.58 -36.97
N CYS A 25 34.91 -6.87 -37.23
CA CYS A 25 34.00 -7.36 -38.27
C CYS A 25 32.75 -8.02 -37.70
N GLU A 26 32.77 -8.43 -36.44
CA GLU A 26 31.61 -8.90 -35.69
C GLU A 26 31.67 -8.35 -34.28
N SER A 27 30.57 -7.80 -33.77
CA SER A 27 30.46 -7.34 -32.39
C SER A 27 29.01 -7.45 -31.96
N TRP A 28 28.78 -7.93 -30.75
CA TRP A 28 27.50 -7.81 -30.09
C TRP A 28 27.65 -7.84 -28.58
N SER A 29 26.65 -7.34 -27.87
CA SER A 29 26.47 -7.70 -26.47
C SER A 29 25.00 -7.85 -26.14
N LYS A 30 24.73 -8.61 -25.08
CA LYS A 30 23.37 -8.88 -24.62
C LYS A 30 23.27 -8.77 -23.10
N ILE A 31 22.05 -8.44 -22.66
CA ILE A 31 21.68 -8.41 -21.25
C ILE A 31 20.50 -9.35 -21.03
N ILE A 32 20.65 -10.24 -20.06
CA ILE A 32 19.63 -11.20 -19.64
C ILE A 32 19.34 -10.99 -18.15
N LEU A 33 18.07 -10.84 -17.80
CA LEU A 33 17.60 -10.84 -16.42
C LEU A 33 17.35 -12.28 -15.99
N ASN A 34 17.87 -12.67 -14.82
CA ASN A 34 17.55 -13.93 -14.18
C ASN A 34 16.67 -13.65 -12.95
N TYR A 35 15.49 -14.25 -12.91
CA TYR A 35 14.52 -14.09 -11.81
C TYR A 35 14.76 -15.12 -10.70
N GLU A 36 14.21 -14.86 -9.50
CA GLU A 36 14.33 -15.78 -8.36
C GLU A 36 13.69 -17.16 -8.60
N ASP A 37 12.63 -17.21 -9.41
CA ASP A 37 11.97 -18.46 -9.79
C ASP A 37 12.74 -19.27 -10.86
N GLY A 38 13.93 -18.80 -11.25
CA GLY A 38 14.78 -19.42 -12.26
C GLY A 38 14.45 -19.07 -13.71
N THR A 39 13.37 -18.32 -13.96
CA THR A 39 13.06 -17.84 -15.31
C THR A 39 14.08 -16.79 -15.78
N LYS A 40 14.20 -16.63 -17.11
CA LYS A 40 15.16 -15.73 -17.75
C LYS A 40 14.48 -14.89 -18.83
N GLU A 41 14.95 -13.67 -19.01
CA GLU A 41 14.47 -12.76 -20.05
C GLU A 41 15.61 -11.97 -20.66
N GLU A 42 15.80 -12.07 -21.98
CA GLU A 42 16.69 -11.17 -22.71
C GLU A 42 16.01 -9.82 -22.90
N VAL A 43 16.67 -8.75 -22.47
CA VAL A 43 16.10 -7.38 -22.49
C VAL A 43 16.88 -6.43 -23.39
N MET A 44 18.02 -6.87 -23.92
CA MET A 44 18.84 -6.13 -24.86
C MET A 44 19.73 -7.09 -25.64
N THR A 45 19.82 -6.83 -26.94
CA THR A 45 20.95 -7.22 -27.80
C THR A 45 21.33 -6.00 -28.65
N GLU A 46 22.63 -5.71 -28.76
CA GLU A 46 23.16 -4.58 -29.52
C GLU A 46 24.41 -5.03 -30.28
N THR A 47 24.56 -4.63 -31.54
CA THR A 47 25.64 -5.10 -32.44
C THR A 47 26.70 -4.05 -32.72
N SER A 48 26.56 -2.86 -32.12
CA SER A 48 27.52 -1.77 -32.28
C SER A 48 28.86 -2.09 -31.59
N THR A 49 29.96 -1.62 -32.17
CA THR A 49 31.31 -1.80 -31.58
C THR A 49 31.56 -0.84 -30.43
N GLN A 50 30.81 0.24 -30.30
CA GLN A 50 30.90 1.17 -29.18
C GLN A 50 29.55 1.86 -28.94
N TYR A 51 29.07 1.84 -27.71
CA TYR A 51 27.83 2.53 -27.36
C TYR A 51 27.68 2.73 -25.85
N THR A 52 26.65 3.49 -25.48
CA THR A 52 26.16 3.61 -24.12
C THR A 52 24.64 3.48 -24.13
N LYS A 53 24.07 2.69 -23.22
CA LYS A 53 22.62 2.49 -23.10
C LYS A 53 22.17 2.60 -21.65
N ASN A 54 20.98 3.17 -21.47
CA ASN A 54 20.19 3.11 -20.24
C ASN A 54 18.92 2.30 -20.52
N LEU A 55 18.66 1.28 -19.71
CA LEU A 55 17.40 0.53 -19.68
C LEU A 55 16.69 0.83 -18.37
N ASN A 56 15.41 1.21 -18.45
CA ASN A 56 14.55 1.38 -17.28
C ASN A 56 13.34 0.47 -17.49
N LEU A 57 13.28 -0.65 -16.76
CA LEU A 57 12.29 -1.69 -16.97
C LEU A 57 11.48 -1.92 -15.70
N SER A 58 10.18 -2.13 -15.84
CA SER A 58 9.30 -2.59 -14.75
C SER A 58 9.02 -4.08 -14.96
N LYS A 59 9.11 -4.86 -13.88
CA LYS A 59 8.99 -6.32 -13.90
C LYS A 59 8.06 -6.83 -12.81
N PRO A 60 7.29 -7.91 -13.08
CA PRO A 60 6.34 -8.46 -12.12
C PRO A 60 6.99 -9.33 -11.03
N LYS A 61 8.30 -9.58 -11.11
CA LYS A 61 9.02 -10.50 -10.23
C LYS A 61 10.35 -9.91 -9.82
N ARG A 62 10.86 -10.38 -8.66
CA ARG A 62 12.19 -10.03 -8.19
C ARG A 62 13.26 -10.58 -9.12
N ILE A 63 14.16 -9.71 -9.55
CA ILE A 63 15.31 -10.08 -10.38
C ILE A 63 16.44 -10.43 -9.42
N ASN A 64 16.98 -11.64 -9.57
CA ASN A 64 18.07 -12.16 -8.76
C ASN A 64 19.45 -11.73 -9.29
N SER A 65 19.60 -11.68 -10.62
CA SER A 65 20.85 -11.22 -11.24
C SER A 65 20.66 -10.66 -12.65
N VAL A 66 21.62 -9.85 -13.06
CA VAL A 66 21.81 -9.41 -14.45
C VAL A 66 23.00 -10.16 -15.04
N TYR A 67 22.79 -10.85 -16.14
CA TYR A 67 23.82 -11.50 -16.91
C TYR A 67 24.16 -10.66 -18.15
N PHE A 68 25.43 -10.32 -18.28
CA PHE A 68 26.04 -9.67 -19.44
C PHE A 68 26.90 -10.68 -20.19
N GLU A 69 26.81 -10.65 -21.51
CA GLU A 69 27.73 -11.34 -22.41
C GLU A 69 28.03 -10.42 -23.58
N GLY A 70 29.32 -10.12 -23.77
CA GLY A 70 29.83 -9.39 -24.91
C GLY A 70 30.58 -10.33 -25.84
N TYR A 71 30.68 -9.96 -27.10
CA TYR A 71 31.45 -10.70 -28.09
C TYR A 71 31.96 -9.75 -29.16
N ALA A 72 33.21 -9.93 -29.57
CA ALA A 72 33.81 -9.18 -30.66
C ALA A 72 34.85 -10.05 -31.37
N ARG A 73 34.95 -9.85 -32.68
CA ARG A 73 35.95 -10.49 -33.53
C ARG A 73 36.53 -9.50 -34.52
N ARG A 74 37.86 -9.52 -34.66
CA ARG A 74 38.57 -8.72 -35.67
C ARG A 74 38.79 -9.48 -36.97
N LYS A 75 39.16 -8.75 -38.02
CA LYS A 75 39.65 -9.36 -39.27
C LYS A 75 41.03 -10.01 -39.07
N ALA A 76 41.25 -11.15 -39.71
CA ALA A 76 42.54 -11.84 -39.70
C ALA A 76 43.62 -11.06 -40.48
N THR A 77 44.89 -11.25 -40.10
CA THR A 77 46.04 -10.50 -40.65
C THR A 77 46.26 -10.77 -42.14
N SER A 78 46.04 -12.02 -42.53
CA SER A 78 46.41 -12.60 -43.81
C SER A 78 45.24 -12.76 -44.77
N ASP A 79 44.05 -12.25 -44.40
CA ASP A 79 42.82 -12.57 -45.12
C ASP A 79 42.62 -11.64 -46.33
N ILE A 80 43.19 -12.03 -47.47
CA ILE A 80 43.06 -11.34 -48.76
C ILE A 80 41.59 -11.28 -49.22
N PHE A 81 40.73 -12.18 -48.71
CA PHE A 81 39.31 -12.25 -49.03
C PHE A 81 38.40 -11.58 -47.99
N GLY A 82 38.97 -10.89 -46.99
CA GLY A 82 38.24 -10.02 -46.09
C GLY A 82 37.37 -10.70 -45.02
N GLY A 83 37.62 -11.98 -44.73
CA GLY A 83 36.89 -12.79 -43.76
C GLY A 83 37.03 -12.34 -42.30
N CYS A 84 36.09 -12.81 -41.47
CA CYS A 84 36.01 -12.51 -40.04
C CYS A 84 36.52 -13.70 -39.21
N ASN A 85 37.81 -14.00 -39.37
CA ASN A 85 38.49 -15.16 -38.75
C ASN A 85 39.72 -14.75 -37.92
N GLY A 86 39.80 -13.48 -37.50
CA GLY A 86 40.83 -13.05 -36.56
C GLY A 86 40.48 -13.42 -35.13
N ASP A 87 41.32 -12.97 -34.19
CA ASP A 87 41.10 -13.20 -32.75
C ASP A 87 39.74 -12.65 -32.29
N ASP A 88 39.20 -13.29 -31.27
CA ASP A 88 37.92 -12.96 -30.66
C ASP A 88 38.01 -12.85 -29.13
N GLU A 89 37.04 -12.13 -28.58
CA GLU A 89 36.90 -11.89 -27.15
C GLU A 89 35.41 -12.06 -26.77
N ASN A 90 35.14 -12.70 -25.63
CA ASN A 90 33.79 -13.07 -25.19
C ASN A 90 33.63 -12.99 -23.66
N PRO A 91 33.68 -11.78 -23.08
CA PRO A 91 33.55 -11.61 -21.64
C PRO A 91 32.12 -11.90 -21.20
N LYS A 92 32.00 -12.62 -20.09
CA LYS A 92 30.72 -13.00 -19.47
C LYS A 92 30.73 -12.55 -18.02
N LYS A 93 29.64 -11.92 -17.58
CA LYS A 93 29.51 -11.47 -16.20
C LYS A 93 28.10 -11.65 -15.68
N THR A 94 27.99 -12.28 -14.51
CA THR A 94 26.76 -12.27 -13.72
C THR A 94 26.93 -11.29 -12.56
N ILE A 95 25.97 -10.37 -12.43
CA ILE A 95 25.89 -9.39 -11.35
C ILE A 95 24.71 -9.79 -10.48
N ILE A 96 24.99 -10.24 -9.26
CA ILE A 96 23.95 -10.53 -8.28
C ILE A 96 23.32 -9.21 -7.84
N LEU A 97 22.00 -9.15 -7.88
CA LEU A 97 21.24 -7.98 -7.47
C LEU A 97 20.85 -8.09 -6.00
N ASN A 98 21.14 -7.03 -5.27
CA ASN A 98 20.49 -6.75 -4.01
C ASN A 98 19.50 -5.62 -4.22
N ASN A 99 18.36 -5.68 -3.54
CA ASN A 99 17.42 -4.56 -3.54
C ASN A 99 18.15 -3.31 -3.05
N CYS A 100 17.80 -2.15 -3.62
CA CYS A 100 18.28 -0.85 -3.16
C CYS A 100 19.75 -0.51 -3.41
N ILE A 101 20.57 -1.48 -3.85
CA ILE A 101 22.02 -1.29 -4.03
C ILE A 101 22.36 -1.08 -5.49
N VAL A 102 23.11 0.00 -5.77
CA VAL A 102 23.75 0.20 -7.07
C VAL A 102 24.99 -0.68 -7.13
N SER A 103 24.98 -1.69 -8.00
CA SER A 103 26.15 -2.51 -8.29
C SER A 103 26.80 -2.01 -9.57
N THR A 104 28.07 -1.61 -9.51
CA THR A 104 28.84 -1.18 -10.68
C THR A 104 30.03 -2.10 -10.89
N TYR A 105 30.18 -2.58 -12.12
CA TYR A 105 31.29 -3.40 -12.55
C TYR A 105 31.94 -2.80 -13.78
N ASN A 106 33.27 -2.73 -13.78
CA ASN A 106 34.08 -2.27 -14.90
C ASN A 106 35.12 -3.34 -15.16
N ASP A 107 35.25 -3.77 -16.41
CA ASP A 107 36.19 -4.81 -16.77
C ASP A 107 36.58 -4.70 -18.24
N SER A 108 37.68 -5.38 -18.57
CA SER A 108 38.17 -5.51 -19.93
C SER A 108 38.62 -6.94 -20.17
N GLY A 109 38.07 -7.58 -21.21
CA GLY A 109 38.66 -8.78 -21.79
C GLY A 109 39.71 -8.37 -22.82
N ASP A 110 40.92 -8.92 -22.71
CA ASP A 110 42.00 -8.75 -23.67
C ASP A 110 42.51 -10.14 -24.08
N ASN A 111 42.13 -10.61 -25.27
CA ASN A 111 42.64 -11.85 -25.82
C ASN A 111 43.27 -11.62 -27.19
N ASN A 112 44.59 -11.83 -27.28
CA ASN A 112 45.35 -11.87 -28.52
C ASN A 112 45.00 -10.74 -29.50
N ALA A 113 44.89 -9.50 -28.97
CA ALA A 113 44.67 -8.25 -29.71
C ALA A 113 43.27 -8.03 -30.31
N THR A 114 42.25 -8.70 -29.76
CA THR A 114 40.87 -8.18 -29.71
C THR A 114 40.51 -7.94 -28.25
N SER A 115 39.89 -6.79 -27.95
CA SER A 115 39.47 -6.45 -26.60
C SER A 115 38.07 -5.91 -26.51
N ILE A 116 37.44 -6.16 -25.36
CA ILE A 116 36.16 -5.58 -25.00
C ILE A 116 36.30 -4.93 -23.64
N SER A 117 36.05 -3.62 -23.58
CA SER A 117 35.88 -2.89 -22.32
C SER A 117 34.40 -2.61 -22.09
N TYR A 118 33.94 -2.83 -20.86
CA TYR A 118 32.55 -2.54 -20.50
C TYR A 118 32.43 -2.03 -19.07
N LYS A 119 31.43 -1.17 -18.88
CA LYS A 119 30.96 -0.70 -17.58
C LYS A 119 29.48 -0.98 -17.48
N ILE A 120 29.08 -1.72 -16.46
CA ILE A 120 27.67 -2.02 -16.19
C ILE A 120 27.32 -1.60 -14.77
N SER A 121 26.28 -0.78 -14.65
CA SER A 121 25.72 -0.35 -13.37
C SER A 121 24.25 -0.75 -13.29
N THR A 122 23.85 -1.41 -12.22
CA THR A 122 22.49 -1.94 -12.04
C THR A 122 21.89 -1.51 -10.71
N GLN A 123 20.61 -1.16 -10.69
CA GLN A 123 19.87 -0.87 -9.46
C GLN A 123 18.44 -1.41 -9.57
N GLN A 124 17.99 -2.16 -8.57
CA GLN A 124 16.61 -2.64 -8.46
C GLN A 124 15.90 -1.97 -7.28
N LEU A 125 14.68 -1.48 -7.51
CA LEU A 125 13.82 -0.83 -6.52
C LEU A 125 12.41 -1.45 -6.54
N PRO A 126 11.74 -1.64 -5.39
CA PRO A 126 10.34 -2.06 -5.34
C PRO A 126 9.43 -0.96 -5.89
N ILE A 127 8.26 -1.33 -6.42
CA ILE A 127 7.23 -0.42 -6.95
C ILE A 127 5.99 -0.49 -6.07
N HIS A 128 5.93 0.39 -5.09
CA HIS A 128 4.82 0.49 -4.13
C HIS A 128 3.55 1.09 -4.75
N SER A 129 2.40 0.77 -4.17
CA SER A 129 1.10 1.38 -4.50
C SER A 129 0.14 1.15 -3.33
N LEU A 130 -0.46 2.22 -2.82
CA LEU A 130 -1.37 2.13 -1.68
C LEU A 130 -2.86 2.13 -2.08
N LYS A 131 -3.67 1.39 -1.32
CA LYS A 131 -5.15 1.40 -1.35
C LYS A 131 -5.72 1.19 0.04
N THR A 132 -6.91 1.70 0.32
CA THR A 132 -7.64 1.41 1.56
C THR A 132 -8.54 0.18 1.46
N ASP A 133 -9.14 -0.21 2.58
CA ASP A 133 -10.26 -1.14 2.61
C ASP A 133 -11.38 -0.70 1.65
N VAL A 134 -12.02 -1.70 1.03
CA VAL A 134 -13.20 -1.49 0.20
C VAL A 134 -14.44 -1.46 1.09
N ILE A 135 -15.19 -0.36 1.01
CA ILE A 135 -16.46 -0.18 1.71
C ILE A 135 -17.60 -0.85 0.94
N ASP A 136 -17.60 -0.76 -0.39
CA ASP A 136 -18.62 -1.38 -1.24
C ASP A 136 -18.05 -1.92 -2.55
N ASN A 137 -18.37 -3.17 -2.85
CA ASN A 137 -17.99 -3.90 -4.07
C ASN A 137 -19.19 -4.15 -5.02
N SER A 138 -20.37 -3.61 -4.70
CA SER A 138 -21.60 -3.78 -5.49
C SER A 138 -21.58 -3.04 -6.82
N GLN A 139 -20.68 -2.05 -6.96
CA GLN A 139 -20.55 -1.19 -8.14
C GLN A 139 -19.38 -1.62 -9.05
N PRO A 140 -19.39 -1.26 -10.34
CA PRO A 140 -18.30 -1.57 -11.29
C PRO A 140 -16.92 -1.05 -10.84
N THR A 141 -16.91 0.01 -10.05
CA THR A 141 -15.73 0.57 -9.39
C THR A 141 -15.90 0.42 -7.88
N PRO A 142 -15.02 -0.33 -7.19
CA PRO A 142 -15.06 -0.43 -5.74
C PRO A 142 -14.99 0.93 -5.06
N LEU A 143 -15.83 1.14 -4.05
CA LEU A 143 -15.77 2.32 -3.19
C LEU A 143 -14.75 2.09 -2.08
N TYR A 144 -13.74 2.95 -2.00
CA TYR A 144 -12.67 2.85 -1.03
C TYR A 144 -12.92 3.77 0.16
N ASN A 145 -12.43 3.39 1.33
CA ASN A 145 -12.44 4.29 2.48
C ASN A 145 -11.57 5.52 2.23
N THR A 146 -12.14 6.70 2.44
CA THR A 146 -11.47 8.01 2.29
C THR A 146 -11.26 8.72 3.63
N TYR A 147 -11.64 8.09 4.74
CA TYR A 147 -11.58 8.66 6.07
C TYR A 147 -10.50 7.98 6.91
N LEU A 148 -9.84 8.78 7.76
CA LEU A 148 -9.03 8.30 8.86
C LEU A 148 -9.83 8.59 10.13
N PRO A 149 -10.44 7.59 10.77
CA PRO A 149 -11.15 7.79 12.02
C PRO A 149 -10.17 8.09 13.16
N SER A 150 -10.61 8.78 14.20
CA SER A 150 -9.78 9.14 15.35
C SER A 150 -9.25 7.92 16.09
N ASP A 151 -10.11 6.94 16.33
CA ASP A 151 -9.90 5.82 17.26
C ASP A 151 -10.41 4.48 16.70
N ASP A 152 -11.15 4.48 15.58
CA ASP A 152 -11.41 3.27 14.82
C ASP A 152 -10.28 2.93 13.85
N LYS A 153 -9.83 1.68 13.90
CA LYS A 153 -8.77 1.18 13.02
C LYS A 153 -9.26 0.97 11.60
N ILE A 154 -8.52 1.54 10.66
CA ILE A 154 -8.66 1.27 9.23
C ILE A 154 -7.39 0.60 8.70
N ASN A 155 -7.49 -0.06 7.55
CA ASN A 155 -6.33 -0.63 6.89
C ASN A 155 -5.97 0.08 5.58
N ILE A 156 -4.67 0.27 5.39
CA ILE A 156 -4.04 0.69 4.14
C ILE A 156 -3.17 -0.48 3.67
N TYR A 157 -3.36 -0.90 2.43
CA TYR A 157 -2.62 -1.99 1.81
C TYR A 157 -1.68 -1.47 0.76
N ASP A 158 -0.47 -1.98 0.78
CA ASP A 158 0.49 -1.89 -0.30
C ASP A 158 0.44 -3.15 -1.20
N LYS A 159 1.26 -3.21 -2.25
CA LYS A 159 1.46 -4.43 -3.01
C LYS A 159 2.15 -5.50 -2.17
N ALA A 160 1.57 -6.69 -2.15
CA ALA A 160 2.21 -7.88 -1.60
C ALA A 160 3.33 -8.41 -2.52
N GLY A 161 4.25 -9.21 -1.95
CA GLY A 161 5.29 -9.92 -2.68
C GLY A 161 6.69 -9.34 -2.54
N PHE A 162 6.87 -8.28 -1.75
CA PHE A 162 8.20 -7.82 -1.35
C PHE A 162 8.67 -8.57 -0.11
N SER A 163 9.97 -8.55 0.13
CA SER A 163 10.52 -8.99 1.41
C SER A 163 10.06 -8.05 2.55
N PRO A 164 9.87 -8.54 3.78
CA PRO A 164 9.36 -7.73 4.91
C PRO A 164 10.13 -6.43 5.17
N GLU A 165 11.45 -6.42 4.97
CA GLU A 165 12.32 -5.25 5.17
C GLU A 165 12.12 -4.12 4.14
N LEU A 166 11.29 -4.35 3.12
CA LEU A 166 10.93 -3.35 2.11
C LEU A 166 9.60 -2.66 2.43
N TYR A 167 8.93 -3.03 3.52
CA TYR A 167 7.71 -2.36 3.94
C TYR A 167 8.00 -1.36 5.03
N HIS A 168 8.00 -0.09 4.65
CA HIS A 168 7.96 1.04 5.56
C HIS A 168 6.87 2.01 5.11
N TYR A 169 6.34 2.78 6.05
CA TYR A 169 5.26 3.72 5.77
C TYR A 169 5.57 5.08 6.37
N GLN A 170 5.20 6.12 5.64
CA GLN A 170 5.32 7.50 6.10
C GLN A 170 4.00 8.24 5.97
N TYR A 171 3.82 9.25 6.80
CA TYR A 171 2.70 10.18 6.72
C TYR A 171 3.14 11.64 6.75
N THR A 172 2.28 12.53 6.25
CA THR A 172 2.44 13.99 6.37
C THR A 172 1.09 14.72 6.22
N LEU A 173 1.05 15.96 6.67
CA LEU A 173 -0.02 16.92 6.38
C LEU A 173 0.32 17.83 5.17
N THR A 174 1.57 17.85 4.73
CA THR A 174 2.11 18.76 3.71
C THR A 174 2.94 17.99 2.67
N PRO A 175 2.31 17.28 1.73
CA PRO A 175 2.98 16.34 0.83
C PRO A 175 4.04 17.00 -0.08
N GLU A 176 3.91 18.30 -0.34
CA GLU A 176 4.85 19.09 -1.14
C GLU A 176 6.21 19.30 -0.44
N ASP A 177 6.26 19.24 0.89
CA ASP A 177 7.50 19.36 1.66
C ASP A 177 8.07 17.97 1.94
N LYS A 178 9.15 17.62 1.21
CA LYS A 178 9.84 16.34 1.38
C LYS A 178 10.35 16.08 2.80
N SER A 179 10.70 17.13 3.55
CA SER A 179 11.22 17.01 4.91
C SER A 179 10.13 16.79 5.97
N SER A 180 8.86 17.01 5.60
CA SER A 180 7.72 16.88 6.52
C SER A 180 7.22 15.44 6.69
N TRP A 181 7.69 14.50 5.86
CA TRP A 181 7.31 13.10 5.94
C TRP A 181 7.89 12.44 7.19
N LYS A 182 7.03 11.81 7.97
CA LYS A 182 7.39 11.13 9.22
C LYS A 182 7.19 9.64 9.09
N ASP A 183 8.14 8.86 9.57
CA ASP A 183 7.99 7.40 9.66
C ASP A 183 6.87 7.02 10.63
N ILE A 184 6.04 6.08 10.19
CA ILE A 184 5.01 5.46 11.02
C ILE A 184 5.68 4.35 11.85
N ASN A 185 5.25 4.22 13.11
CA ASN A 185 5.75 3.19 14.00
C ASN A 185 5.52 1.79 13.40
N SER A 186 6.56 0.96 13.37
CA SER A 186 6.51 -0.39 12.82
C SER A 186 5.57 -1.34 13.55
N SER A 187 5.15 -1.03 14.78
CA SER A 187 4.11 -1.79 15.48
C SER A 187 2.72 -1.70 14.82
N LEU A 188 2.50 -0.72 13.95
CA LEU A 188 1.22 -0.46 13.29
C LEU A 188 1.08 -1.17 11.94
N TYR A 189 2.14 -1.81 11.43
CA TYR A 189 2.09 -2.51 10.15
C TYR A 189 2.79 -3.86 10.20
N VAL A 190 2.32 -4.77 9.34
CA VAL A 190 2.94 -6.07 9.10
C VAL A 190 2.97 -6.28 7.58
N ASN A 191 4.18 -6.31 7.01
CA ASN A 191 4.41 -6.37 5.58
C ASN A 191 3.56 -5.30 4.84
N GLU A 192 2.74 -5.71 3.88
CA GLU A 192 1.92 -4.83 3.05
C GLU A 192 0.72 -4.20 3.76
N LYS A 193 0.40 -4.57 5.00
CA LYS A 193 -0.77 -4.10 5.72
C LYS A 193 -0.41 -3.13 6.84
N LEU A 194 -0.83 -1.88 6.68
CA LEU A 194 -0.81 -0.84 7.72
C LEU A 194 -2.20 -0.73 8.37
N SER A 195 -2.27 -0.80 9.70
CA SER A 195 -3.51 -0.69 10.48
C SER A 195 -3.40 0.47 11.47
N ILE A 196 -4.21 1.51 11.27
CA ILE A 196 -3.95 2.81 11.89
C ILE A 196 -5.22 3.60 12.22
N THR A 197 -5.11 4.50 13.20
CA THR A 197 -6.09 5.54 13.57
C THR A 197 -5.49 6.94 13.51
N GLY A 198 -6.30 7.98 13.69
CA GLY A 198 -5.84 9.35 13.89
C GLY A 198 -5.02 9.53 15.18
N GLU A 199 -5.46 8.91 16.26
CA GLU A 199 -4.77 8.91 17.55
C GLU A 199 -3.41 8.22 17.48
N ASP A 200 -3.26 7.15 16.69
CA ASP A 200 -1.97 6.49 16.46
C ASP A 200 -0.93 7.46 15.86
N LEU A 201 -1.36 8.45 15.07
CA LEU A 201 -0.48 9.41 14.37
C LEU A 201 -0.24 10.71 15.13
N PHE A 202 -1.24 11.19 15.86
CA PHE A 202 -1.23 12.52 16.48
C PHE A 202 -1.39 12.47 18.01
N GLY A 203 -1.62 11.30 18.61
CA GLY A 203 -2.02 11.17 20.00
C GLY A 203 -3.25 12.03 20.27
N ALA A 204 -3.36 12.60 21.47
CA ALA A 204 -4.46 13.49 21.85
C ALA A 204 -4.56 14.78 20.98
N ASP A 205 -3.53 15.13 20.21
CA ASP A 205 -3.55 16.32 19.34
C ASP A 205 -4.37 16.09 18.05
N TYR A 206 -4.87 14.88 17.80
CA TYR A 206 -5.67 14.57 16.59
C TYR A 206 -6.86 15.52 16.40
N ILE A 207 -7.47 16.00 17.50
CA ILE A 207 -8.62 16.91 17.48
C ILE A 207 -8.31 18.19 16.70
N ASN A 208 -7.07 18.69 16.76
CA ASN A 208 -6.64 19.90 16.06
C ASN A 208 -6.43 19.68 14.55
N HIS A 209 -6.57 18.45 14.07
CA HIS A 209 -6.40 18.06 12.67
C HIS A 209 -7.68 17.52 12.04
N ILE A 210 -8.81 17.51 12.75
CA ILE A 210 -10.12 17.11 12.21
C ILE A 210 -10.43 17.91 10.94
N GLY A 211 -10.89 17.20 9.90
CA GLY A 211 -11.18 17.74 8.58
C GLY A 211 -9.96 17.95 7.68
N LYS A 212 -8.72 17.79 8.19
CA LYS A 212 -7.51 17.89 7.36
C LYS A 212 -7.24 16.58 6.62
N LYS A 213 -6.58 16.71 5.47
CA LYS A 213 -6.04 15.56 4.72
C LYS A 213 -4.72 15.10 5.33
N VAL A 214 -4.64 13.82 5.63
CA VAL A 214 -3.42 13.12 6.02
C VAL A 214 -2.97 12.28 4.85
N TYR A 215 -1.75 12.51 4.37
CA TYR A 215 -1.17 11.82 3.23
C TYR A 215 -0.27 10.71 3.72
N PHE A 216 -0.34 9.57 3.05
CA PHE A 216 0.40 8.34 3.34
C PHE A 216 1.17 7.91 2.11
N ARG A 217 2.34 7.31 2.31
CA ARG A 217 3.10 6.62 1.27
C ARG A 217 3.81 5.39 1.84
N ALA A 218 3.90 4.33 1.05
CA ALA A 218 4.84 3.26 1.32
C ALA A 218 6.21 3.66 0.78
N VAL A 219 7.27 3.31 1.50
CA VAL A 219 8.65 3.67 1.19
C VAL A 219 9.59 2.49 1.38
N SER A 220 10.72 2.54 0.68
CA SER A 220 11.74 1.50 0.68
C SER A 220 13.11 2.07 0.36
N CYS A 221 14.13 1.26 0.65
CA CYS A 221 15.50 1.55 0.26
C CYS A 221 16.05 2.85 0.89
N PRO A 222 16.12 2.96 2.23
CA PRO A 222 16.77 4.10 2.86
C PRO A 222 18.24 4.13 2.46
N ASP A 223 18.73 5.31 2.08
CA ASP A 223 20.14 5.54 1.83
C ASP A 223 20.92 5.69 3.16
N ALA A 224 22.21 6.00 3.08
CA ALA A 224 23.06 6.19 4.26
C ALA A 224 22.62 7.37 5.16
N ASN A 225 21.80 8.29 4.65
CA ASN A 225 21.25 9.42 5.37
C ASN A 225 19.81 9.16 5.86
N GLY A 226 19.25 7.98 5.58
CA GLY A 226 17.87 7.63 5.89
C GLY A 226 16.84 8.14 4.86
N GLU A 227 17.28 8.67 3.71
CA GLU A 227 16.37 9.08 2.64
C GLU A 227 15.96 7.87 1.80
N TYR A 228 14.65 7.65 1.68
CA TYR A 228 14.11 6.53 0.90
C TYR A 228 14.23 6.78 -0.60
N GLN A 229 14.70 5.77 -1.34
CA GLN A 229 14.90 5.84 -2.79
C GLN A 229 13.71 5.30 -3.60
N SER A 230 12.77 4.61 -2.96
CA SER A 230 11.52 4.19 -3.57
C SER A 230 10.34 4.59 -2.69
N TRP A 231 9.30 5.13 -3.32
CA TRP A 231 8.06 5.50 -2.63
C TRP A 231 6.86 5.36 -3.57
N SER A 232 5.68 5.13 -3.00
CA SER A 232 4.41 5.16 -3.73
C SER A 232 3.97 6.59 -4.01
N GLU A 233 3.06 6.75 -4.97
CA GLU A 233 2.22 7.95 -5.02
C GLU A 233 1.47 8.12 -3.68
N PRO A 234 1.34 9.37 -3.17
CA PRO A 234 0.63 9.62 -1.93
C PRO A 234 -0.86 9.26 -2.01
N LEU A 235 -1.33 8.51 -1.01
CA LEU A 235 -2.76 8.27 -0.75
C LEU A 235 -3.17 9.21 0.38
N PHE A 236 -4.30 9.93 0.26
CA PHE A 236 -4.79 10.77 1.36
C PHE A 236 -6.09 10.24 1.96
N LEU A 237 -6.25 10.48 3.25
CA LEU A 237 -7.47 10.27 4.00
C LEU A 237 -7.81 11.53 4.78
N THR A 238 -9.10 11.83 4.92
CA THR A 238 -9.56 12.96 5.73
C THR A 238 -9.71 12.49 7.17
N LEU A 239 -9.02 13.14 8.10
CA LEU A 239 -9.14 12.84 9.53
C LEU A 239 -10.53 13.26 10.03
N ILE A 240 -11.27 12.34 10.64
CA ILE A 240 -12.60 12.58 11.22
C ILE A 240 -12.70 11.94 12.60
N GLN A 241 -13.67 12.41 13.38
CA GLN A 241 -13.98 11.85 14.68
C GLN A 241 -14.76 10.54 14.50
N SER A 242 -14.37 9.46 15.16
CA SER A 242 -15.24 8.27 15.23
C SER A 242 -16.35 8.50 16.25
N ALA A 243 -17.54 7.98 15.96
CA ALA A 243 -18.66 7.99 16.88
C ALA A 243 -18.31 7.21 18.17
N PRO A 244 -19.01 7.44 19.29
CA PRO A 244 -18.83 6.61 20.47
C PRO A 244 -19.22 5.15 20.17
N HIS A 245 -18.48 4.22 20.75
CA HIS A 245 -18.68 2.78 20.54
C HIS A 245 -19.70 2.23 21.53
N ILE A 246 -20.58 1.34 21.07
CA ILE A 246 -21.49 0.59 21.94
C ILE A 246 -20.66 -0.50 22.63
N GLN A 247 -20.46 -0.37 23.95
CA GLN A 247 -19.71 -1.36 24.74
C GLN A 247 -20.60 -2.53 25.15
N ASN A 248 -21.82 -2.24 25.57
CA ASN A 248 -22.77 -3.21 26.10
C ASN A 248 -24.22 -2.75 25.86
N SER A 249 -25.14 -3.69 26.06
CA SER A 249 -26.56 -3.38 26.14
C SER A 249 -27.26 -4.24 27.17
N THR A 250 -28.29 -3.68 27.80
CA THR A 250 -29.21 -4.41 28.67
C THR A 250 -30.60 -4.37 28.09
N ILE A 251 -31.28 -5.52 28.10
CA ILE A 251 -32.60 -5.69 27.49
C ILE A 251 -33.62 -5.97 28.59
N SER A 252 -34.72 -5.24 28.57
CA SER A 252 -35.91 -5.52 29.37
C SER A 252 -37.02 -5.99 28.46
N HIS A 253 -37.62 -7.13 28.78
CA HIS A 253 -38.73 -7.69 28.02
C HIS A 253 -40.09 -7.22 28.56
N PRO A 254 -41.12 -7.16 27.70
CA PRO A 254 -42.48 -6.87 28.12
C PRO A 254 -42.97 -7.82 29.23
N LEU A 255 -43.51 -7.27 30.33
CA LEU A 255 -44.04 -8.09 31.42
C LEU A 255 -45.35 -8.81 31.03
N CYS A 256 -46.07 -8.28 30.03
CA CYS A 256 -47.33 -8.82 29.54
C CYS A 256 -47.23 -9.11 28.03
N SER A 257 -47.89 -10.16 27.56
CA SER A 257 -47.86 -10.60 26.14
C SER A 257 -48.45 -9.60 25.12
N TYR A 258 -49.09 -8.54 25.61
CA TYR A 258 -49.80 -7.52 24.82
C TYR A 258 -49.27 -6.10 25.03
N SER A 259 -48.23 -5.90 25.85
CA SER A 259 -47.65 -4.58 26.07
C SER A 259 -46.41 -4.36 25.19
N ALA A 260 -46.29 -3.14 24.68
CA ALA A 260 -45.10 -2.62 24.02
C ALA A 260 -44.24 -1.88 25.05
N ASP A 261 -43.81 -2.56 26.12
CA ASP A 261 -43.00 -1.98 27.21
C ASP A 261 -41.58 -2.58 27.25
N GLY A 262 -41.17 -3.25 26.16
CA GLY A 262 -39.80 -3.70 25.98
C GLY A 262 -38.84 -2.52 25.88
N LYS A 263 -37.61 -2.70 26.36
CA LYS A 263 -36.60 -1.64 26.40
C LYS A 263 -35.22 -2.20 26.09
N VAL A 264 -34.39 -1.37 25.47
CA VAL A 264 -32.95 -1.60 25.39
C VAL A 264 -32.22 -0.37 25.90
N THR A 265 -31.30 -0.58 26.84
CA THR A 265 -30.37 0.45 27.30
C THR A 265 -28.99 0.13 26.76
N LEU A 266 -28.39 1.10 26.09
CA LEU A 266 -27.07 1.02 25.47
C LEU A 266 -26.06 1.74 26.35
N ASP A 267 -24.91 1.12 26.55
CA ASP A 267 -23.75 1.71 27.22
C ASP A 267 -22.69 2.05 26.17
N PHE A 268 -22.29 3.32 26.12
CA PHE A 268 -21.25 3.83 25.24
C PHE A 268 -19.93 4.03 26.00
N ASP A 269 -18.82 3.96 25.29
CA ASP A 269 -17.47 4.12 25.84
C ASP A 269 -17.12 5.56 26.24
N ARG A 270 -17.79 6.54 25.63
CA ARG A 270 -17.64 7.97 25.94
C ARG A 270 -18.93 8.75 25.73
N LYS A 271 -18.95 9.96 26.30
CA LYS A 271 -19.94 10.98 25.98
C LYS A 271 -19.63 11.58 24.61
N LEU A 272 -20.64 12.17 23.99
CA LEU A 272 -20.44 13.04 22.83
C LEU A 272 -19.67 14.29 23.24
N PHE A 273 -18.77 14.74 22.37
CA PHE A 273 -18.14 16.04 22.52
C PHE A 273 -19.16 17.16 22.35
N THR A 274 -18.85 18.34 22.90
CA THR A 274 -19.63 19.54 22.60
C THR A 274 -19.68 19.76 21.09
N GLU A 275 -20.87 20.01 20.54
CA GLU A 275 -21.15 20.15 19.09
C GLU A 275 -21.05 18.85 18.27
N GLU A 276 -20.79 17.70 18.90
CA GLU A 276 -20.96 16.41 18.25
C GLU A 276 -22.46 16.06 18.22
N ILE A 277 -22.93 15.67 17.05
CA ILE A 277 -24.30 15.23 16.78
C ILE A 277 -24.25 13.74 16.44
N LEU A 278 -25.20 12.96 16.93
CA LEU A 278 -25.29 11.53 16.62
C LEU A 278 -26.74 11.07 16.51
N GLN A 279 -27.02 10.31 15.46
CA GLN A 279 -28.29 9.66 15.18
C GLN A 279 -28.09 8.16 15.00
N ALA A 280 -29.12 7.39 15.35
CA ALA A 280 -29.19 5.96 15.11
C ALA A 280 -30.49 5.60 14.38
N VAL A 281 -30.42 4.55 13.57
CA VAL A 281 -31.58 3.94 12.92
C VAL A 281 -31.84 2.58 13.52
N LEU A 282 -33.09 2.32 13.85
CA LEU A 282 -33.57 1.00 14.28
C LEU A 282 -34.21 0.31 13.08
N ILE A 283 -33.75 -0.92 12.82
CA ILE A 283 -34.15 -1.74 11.69
C ILE A 283 -34.80 -3.01 12.25
N ASP A 284 -35.98 -3.34 11.73
CA ASP A 284 -36.62 -4.63 11.98
C ASP A 284 -35.97 -5.70 11.07
N LYS A 285 -35.41 -6.77 11.65
CA LYS A 285 -34.68 -7.80 10.88
C LYS A 285 -35.60 -8.62 9.97
N ALA A 286 -36.86 -8.83 10.37
CA ALA A 286 -37.79 -9.66 9.61
C ALA A 286 -38.19 -8.98 8.29
N THR A 287 -38.35 -7.66 8.31
CA THR A 287 -38.74 -6.85 7.16
C THR A 287 -37.56 -6.13 6.49
N ASN A 288 -36.38 -6.16 7.12
CA ASN A 288 -35.20 -5.41 6.73
C ASN A 288 -35.48 -3.92 6.46
N SER A 289 -36.40 -3.34 7.23
CA SER A 289 -36.90 -1.98 7.05
C SER A 289 -36.59 -1.13 8.27
N ALA A 290 -36.21 0.13 8.04
CA ALA A 290 -36.04 1.11 9.10
C ALA A 290 -37.41 1.42 9.72
N ILE A 291 -37.52 1.25 11.04
CA ILE A 291 -38.77 1.46 11.79
C ILE A 291 -38.75 2.76 12.58
N ASN A 292 -37.58 3.23 13.02
CA ASN A 292 -37.45 4.50 13.72
C ASN A 292 -36.04 5.10 13.57
N ASN A 293 -35.94 6.41 13.75
CA ASN A 293 -34.68 7.15 13.87
C ASN A 293 -34.63 7.84 15.23
N TYR A 294 -33.51 7.73 15.90
CA TYR A 294 -33.27 8.31 17.21
C TYR A 294 -32.21 9.40 17.10
N ASP A 295 -32.50 10.57 17.65
CA ASP A 295 -31.47 11.58 17.94
C ASP A 295 -30.91 11.29 19.34
N LEU A 296 -29.61 10.98 19.40
CA LEU A 296 -28.91 10.65 20.64
C LEU A 296 -28.16 11.86 21.22
N THR A 297 -28.15 12.98 20.51
CA THR A 297 -27.24 14.12 20.76
C THR A 297 -27.33 14.63 22.19
N ASP A 298 -28.49 15.14 22.60
CA ASP A 298 -28.65 15.76 23.93
C ASP A 298 -28.44 14.77 25.07
N SER A 299 -28.84 13.50 24.86
CA SER A 299 -28.71 12.46 25.86
C SER A 299 -27.24 12.07 26.07
N LEU A 300 -26.52 11.84 24.97
CA LEU A 300 -25.13 11.37 25.03
C LEU A 300 -24.10 12.49 25.25
N GLN A 301 -24.48 13.76 25.11
CA GLN A 301 -23.65 14.86 25.63
C GLN A 301 -23.61 14.86 27.16
N ASN A 302 -24.67 14.39 27.82
CA ASN A 302 -24.81 14.44 29.28
C ASN A 302 -24.53 13.09 29.96
N SER A 303 -24.70 11.97 29.24
CA SER A 303 -24.57 10.59 29.73
C SER A 303 -23.78 9.73 28.76
N THR A 304 -23.29 8.57 29.21
CA THR A 304 -22.79 7.50 28.34
C THR A 304 -23.86 6.45 28.05
N GLN A 305 -25.11 6.70 28.44
CA GLN A 305 -26.21 5.76 28.30
C GLN A 305 -27.35 6.35 27.48
N TYR A 306 -27.96 5.50 26.65
CA TYR A 306 -29.19 5.82 25.92
C TYR A 306 -30.18 4.68 26.04
N THR A 307 -31.45 4.97 26.36
CA THR A 307 -32.49 3.95 26.47
C THR A 307 -33.56 4.17 25.42
N ILE A 308 -33.76 3.14 24.59
CA ILE A 308 -34.91 3.05 23.70
C ILE A 308 -36.03 2.35 24.47
N ASN A 309 -37.15 3.05 24.62
CA ASN A 309 -38.34 2.53 25.29
C ASN A 309 -39.38 2.07 24.27
N ASP A 310 -40.40 1.42 24.80
CA ASP A 310 -41.64 1.09 24.11
C ASP A 310 -41.46 0.21 22.87
N LEU A 311 -40.57 -0.77 22.97
CA LEU A 311 -40.28 -1.73 21.92
C LEU A 311 -41.22 -2.93 21.99
N ASP A 312 -41.81 -3.23 20.83
CA ASP A 312 -42.54 -4.47 20.62
C ASP A 312 -41.61 -5.70 20.63
N ALA A 313 -42.21 -6.88 20.74
CA ALA A 313 -41.48 -8.12 20.58
C ALA A 313 -41.03 -8.30 19.13
N GLY A 314 -39.74 -8.50 18.91
CA GLY A 314 -39.13 -8.56 17.58
C GLY A 314 -37.61 -8.73 17.63
N GLU A 315 -37.02 -8.94 16.47
CA GLU A 315 -35.57 -8.95 16.28
C GLU A 315 -35.15 -7.67 15.58
N TYR A 316 -34.18 -6.97 16.17
CA TYR A 316 -33.80 -5.63 15.74
C TYR A 316 -32.29 -5.50 15.49
N ILE A 317 -31.93 -4.60 14.58
CA ILE A 317 -30.58 -4.06 14.45
C ILE A 317 -30.67 -2.56 14.71
N LEU A 318 -29.89 -2.07 15.68
CA LEU A 318 -29.66 -0.64 15.81
C LEU A 318 -28.30 -0.31 15.18
N LYS A 319 -28.28 0.68 14.29
CA LYS A 319 -27.05 1.19 13.66
C LYS A 319 -26.90 2.67 13.95
N LEU A 320 -25.73 3.08 14.42
CA LEU A 320 -25.36 4.50 14.35
C LEU A 320 -25.24 4.86 12.86
N SER A 321 -25.89 5.95 12.43
CA SER A 321 -26.10 6.20 10.99
C SER A 321 -25.59 7.55 10.52
N ARG A 322 -25.81 8.60 11.32
CA ARG A 322 -25.45 9.96 10.96
C ARG A 322 -24.90 10.64 12.18
N GLY A 323 -23.67 11.12 12.09
CA GLY A 323 -23.16 12.06 13.05
C GLY A 323 -22.27 13.09 12.40
N SER A 324 -21.98 14.14 13.16
CA SER A 324 -21.06 15.18 12.73
C SER A 324 -20.35 15.80 13.91
N TYR A 325 -19.09 16.17 13.71
CA TYR A 325 -18.28 16.90 14.67
C TYR A 325 -17.48 17.97 13.93
N GLN A 326 -17.54 19.23 14.40
CA GLN A 326 -16.87 20.38 13.75
C GLN A 326 -17.17 20.51 12.24
N GLY A 327 -18.39 20.19 11.83
CA GLY A 327 -18.82 20.23 10.42
C GLY A 327 -18.32 19.08 9.54
N GLN A 328 -17.58 18.12 10.10
CA GLN A 328 -17.18 16.88 9.43
C GLN A 328 -18.12 15.73 9.82
N PRO A 329 -18.35 14.73 8.95
CA PRO A 329 -19.07 13.52 9.35
C PRO A 329 -18.30 12.77 10.43
N THR A 330 -18.99 12.07 11.32
CA THR A 330 -18.35 11.11 12.23
C THR A 330 -18.30 9.73 11.59
N TYR A 331 -17.25 8.96 11.90
CA TYR A 331 -17.11 7.59 11.43
C TYR A 331 -18.07 6.68 12.20
N THR A 332 -18.91 5.93 11.48
CA THR A 332 -19.97 5.08 12.05
C THR A 332 -19.97 3.65 11.50
N ASP A 333 -18.93 3.26 10.76
CA ASP A 333 -18.89 1.98 10.04
C ASP A 333 -18.20 0.83 10.81
N SER A 334 -17.70 1.11 12.01
CA SER A 334 -17.12 0.09 12.90
C SER A 334 -18.13 -0.96 13.34
N PRO A 335 -17.71 -2.23 13.56
CA PRO A 335 -18.58 -3.27 14.12
C PRO A 335 -19.22 -2.90 15.47
N THR A 336 -18.60 -2.01 16.25
CA THR A 336 -19.09 -1.53 17.55
C THR A 336 -20.10 -0.37 17.43
N HIS A 337 -20.39 0.09 16.21
CA HIS A 337 -21.42 1.08 15.91
C HIS A 337 -22.76 0.46 15.52
N ASN A 338 -22.88 -0.86 15.66
CA ASN A 338 -24.12 -1.58 15.45
C ASN A 338 -24.31 -2.64 16.53
N ILE A 339 -25.57 -2.93 16.84
CA ILE A 339 -25.95 -4.01 17.75
C ILE A 339 -27.20 -4.70 17.26
N GLU A 340 -27.21 -6.03 17.36
CA GLU A 340 -28.40 -6.84 17.16
C GLU A 340 -28.96 -7.29 18.51
N PHE A 341 -30.28 -7.21 18.68
CA PHE A 341 -30.93 -7.65 19.91
C PHE A 341 -32.35 -8.15 19.65
N ILE A 342 -32.90 -8.88 20.63
CA ILE A 342 -34.23 -9.50 20.54
C ILE A 342 -35.06 -9.08 21.75
N ILE A 343 -36.29 -8.63 21.50
CA ILE A 343 -37.31 -8.44 22.52
C ILE A 343 -38.27 -9.63 22.45
N THR A 344 -38.30 -10.46 23.50
CA THR A 344 -39.22 -11.61 23.57
C THR A 344 -40.46 -11.29 24.37
N LYS A 345 -41.59 -11.92 24.02
CA LYS A 345 -42.77 -11.92 24.89
C LYS A 345 -42.54 -12.81 26.10
N THR A 346 -42.67 -12.26 27.30
CA THR A 346 -42.68 -13.06 28.52
C THR A 346 -44.11 -13.55 28.77
N TYR A 347 -44.30 -14.87 28.79
CA TYR A 347 -45.54 -15.48 29.28
C TYR A 347 -45.37 -15.72 30.78
N SER A 348 -46.01 -14.90 31.61
CA SER A 348 -46.17 -15.26 33.01
C SER A 348 -47.08 -16.49 33.09
N ARG A 349 -46.58 -17.55 33.73
CA ARG A 349 -47.34 -18.77 34.03
C ARG A 349 -48.23 -18.56 35.25
#